data_AF-A0A6G6W3B4-F1
#
_entry.id   AF-A0A6G6W3B4-F1
#
_cell.length_a   1.000
_cell.length_b   1.000
_cell.length_c   1.000
_cell.angle_alpha   90.00
_cell.angle_beta   90.00
_cell.angle_gamma   90.00
#
_symmetry.space_group_name_H-M   'P 1'
#
loop_
_entity.id
_entity.type
_entity.pdbx_description
1 polymer ?
#
loop_
_entity_poly.entity_id
_entity_poly.type
_entity_poly.pdbx_seq_one_letter_code
_entity_poly.pdbx_strand_id
1 'polypeptide(L)'
;MAITQQRLDDLWDFSDAAGSETRLRLAADAEADASARAELETQVGRALGLQGKFDDAEGVLDAIASYAPEVRTRVALERGRLRNSAGDVVAAVPLFREAAEAAASARLDFLLVDALHMLAIADPANGAQWTDRALAHLDGVDDPRTLRWRVGLHSNRGWALFDGGDVVSAIAEFERAKDAAVRWGTEQQVEWADEALAEARASLDAYGR
;
A
#
# COMPACT_ATOMS: atom_id res chain seq x y z
N MET A 1 11.55 9.09 18.42
CA MET A 1 12.33 8.68 17.22
C MET A 1 11.36 8.00 16.28
N ALA A 2 11.49 8.17 14.96
CA ALA A 2 10.60 7.49 14.01
C ALA A 2 10.75 5.96 14.10
N ILE A 3 9.63 5.24 14.00
CA ILE A 3 9.65 3.77 13.98
C ILE A 3 10.12 3.29 12.60
N THR A 4 10.95 2.25 12.56
CA THR A 4 11.37 1.68 11.27
C THR A 4 10.20 0.97 10.61
N GLN A 5 10.13 1.01 9.28
CA GLN A 5 9.09 0.28 8.54
C GLN A 5 9.13 -1.22 8.83
N GLN A 6 10.34 -1.79 8.96
CA GLN A 6 10.52 -3.20 9.34
C GLN A 6 9.84 -3.55 10.67
N ARG A 7 10.01 -2.72 11.71
CA ARG A 7 9.37 -2.96 13.03
C ARG A 7 7.84 -2.92 12.93
N LEU A 8 7.29 -2.08 12.05
CA LEU A 8 5.85 -2.10 11.79
C LEU A 8 5.44 -3.36 11.04
N ASP A 9 6.19 -3.77 10.02
CA ASP A 9 5.89 -4.97 9.24
C ASP A 9 5.89 -6.24 10.10
N ASP A 10 6.79 -6.35 11.09
CA ASP A 10 6.85 -7.49 12.03
C ASP A 10 5.60 -7.62 12.91
N LEU A 11 4.81 -6.55 13.04
CA LEU A 11 3.56 -6.53 13.80
C LEU A 11 2.34 -6.89 12.94
N TRP A 12 2.52 -7.11 11.64
CA TRP A 12 1.45 -7.39 10.69
C TRP A 12 1.35 -8.86 10.31
N ASP A 13 0.10 -9.33 10.29
CA ASP A 13 -0.36 -10.48 9.53
C ASP A 13 -1.59 -10.02 8.76
N PHE A 14 -1.47 -9.87 7.44
CA PHE A 14 -2.57 -9.37 6.61
C PHE A 14 -3.70 -10.38 6.42
N SER A 15 -3.49 -11.65 6.79
CA SER A 15 -4.55 -12.67 6.85
C SER A 15 -5.31 -12.65 8.19
N ASP A 16 -4.74 -12.01 9.21
CA ASP A 16 -5.32 -11.84 10.55
C ASP A 16 -5.24 -10.38 11.00
N ALA A 17 -6.15 -9.56 10.47
CA ALA A 17 -6.23 -8.15 10.81
C ALA A 17 -6.57 -7.92 12.30
N ALA A 18 -7.36 -8.81 12.92
CA ALA A 18 -7.74 -8.68 14.34
C ALA A 18 -6.59 -9.02 15.30
N GLY A 19 -5.81 -10.06 15.00
CA GLY A 19 -4.59 -10.36 15.75
C GLY A 19 -3.52 -9.28 15.54
N SER A 20 -3.43 -8.71 14.34
CA SER A 20 -2.55 -7.57 14.07
C SER A 20 -2.95 -6.33 14.87
N GLU A 21 -4.25 -6.01 14.93
CA GLU A 21 -4.76 -4.94 15.79
C GLU A 21 -4.32 -5.13 17.24
N THR A 22 -4.48 -6.34 17.79
CA THR A 22 -4.11 -6.66 19.17
C THR A 22 -2.62 -6.43 19.41
N ARG A 23 -1.76 -6.92 18.51
CA ARG A 23 -0.29 -6.73 18.58
C ARG A 23 0.10 -5.26 18.51
N LEU A 24 -0.51 -4.50 17.60
CA LEU A 24 -0.25 -3.08 17.40
C LEU A 24 -0.67 -2.24 18.60
N ARG A 25 -1.84 -2.51 19.21
CA ARG A 25 -2.28 -1.84 20.44
C ARG A 25 -1.34 -2.09 21.60
N LEU A 26 -0.96 -3.35 21.83
CA LEU A 26 0.00 -3.70 22.87
C LEU A 26 1.35 -2.99 22.67
N ALA A 27 1.82 -2.90 21.42
CA ALA A 27 3.03 -2.16 21.10
C ALA A 27 2.88 -0.66 21.35
N ALA A 28 1.74 -0.05 20.99
CA ALA A 28 1.47 1.38 21.23
C ALA A 28 1.41 1.70 22.73
N ASP A 29 0.72 0.87 23.52
CA ASP A 29 0.57 1.04 24.98
C ASP A 29 1.93 0.96 25.71
N ALA A 30 2.83 0.10 25.21
CA ALA A 30 4.16 -0.09 25.78
C ALA A 30 5.20 0.93 25.27
N GLU A 31 4.93 1.64 24.18
CA GLU A 31 5.86 2.59 23.58
C GLU A 31 5.90 3.89 24.38
N ALA A 32 7.09 4.33 24.79
CA ALA A 32 7.25 5.53 25.61
C ALA A 32 7.38 6.80 24.74
N ASP A 33 7.97 6.67 23.56
CA ASP A 33 8.16 7.80 22.63
C ASP A 33 6.83 8.15 21.95
N ALA A 34 6.36 9.37 22.17
CA ALA A 34 5.05 9.81 21.69
C ALA A 34 4.94 9.78 20.15
N SER A 35 6.04 10.02 19.42
CA SER A 35 6.02 9.98 17.95
C SER A 35 5.93 8.54 17.45
N ALA A 36 6.72 7.62 18.00
CA ALA A 36 6.65 6.20 17.66
C ALA A 36 5.29 5.59 18.04
N ARG A 37 4.72 5.98 19.19
CA ARG A 37 3.38 5.58 19.60
C ARG A 37 2.34 6.03 18.58
N ALA A 38 2.39 7.29 18.15
CA ALA A 38 1.47 7.83 17.16
C ALA A 38 1.56 7.07 15.82
N GLU A 39 2.77 6.68 15.37
CA GLU A 39 2.92 5.84 14.18
C GLU A 39 2.28 4.45 14.36
N LEU A 40 2.41 3.82 15.54
CA LEU A 40 1.73 2.55 15.85
C LEU A 40 0.21 2.71 15.87
N GLU A 41 -0.31 3.80 16.41
CA GLU A 41 -1.75 4.11 16.42
C GLU A 41 -2.31 4.27 15.00
N THR A 42 -1.55 4.82 14.04
CA THR A 42 -1.99 4.81 12.64
C THR A 42 -2.18 3.39 12.11
N GLN A 43 -1.29 2.46 12.47
CA GLN A 43 -1.42 1.07 12.06
C GLN A 43 -2.60 0.37 12.73
N VAL A 44 -2.95 0.74 13.97
CA VAL A 44 -4.20 0.29 14.61
C VAL A 44 -5.41 0.75 13.79
N GLY A 45 -5.44 2.01 13.36
CA GLY A 45 -6.49 2.53 12.45
C GLY A 45 -6.59 1.71 11.16
N ARG A 46 -5.45 1.39 10.54
CA ARG A 46 -5.40 0.51 9.35
C ARG A 46 -5.99 -0.88 9.62
N ALA A 47 -5.65 -1.50 10.75
CA ALA A 47 -6.10 -2.84 11.11
C ALA A 47 -7.61 -2.89 11.37
N LEU A 48 -8.15 -1.86 12.00
CA LEU A 48 -9.59 -1.69 12.19
C LEU A 48 -10.32 -1.50 10.86
N GLY A 49 -9.76 -0.69 9.95
CA GLY A 49 -10.30 -0.49 8.61
C GLY A 49 -10.41 -1.78 7.81
N LEU A 50 -9.39 -2.64 7.86
CA LEU A 50 -9.42 -3.98 7.23
C LEU A 50 -10.46 -4.92 7.83
N GLN A 51 -10.87 -4.69 9.08
CA GLN A 51 -11.98 -5.41 9.73
C GLN A 51 -13.36 -4.81 9.43
N GLY A 52 -13.44 -3.72 8.66
CA GLY A 52 -14.68 -2.98 8.42
C GLY A 52 -15.17 -2.14 9.62
N LYS A 53 -14.35 -1.99 10.67
CA LYS A 53 -14.66 -1.18 11.85
C LYS A 53 -14.30 0.29 11.60
N PHE A 54 -14.97 0.91 10.63
CA PHE A 54 -14.58 2.23 10.11
C PHE A 54 -14.71 3.36 11.15
N ASP A 55 -15.78 3.35 11.97
CA ASP A 55 -15.97 4.37 13.01
C ASP A 55 -14.89 4.28 14.10
N ASP A 56 -14.54 3.06 14.53
CA ASP A 56 -13.45 2.84 15.48
C ASP A 56 -12.11 3.28 14.90
N ALA A 57 -11.87 3.00 13.62
CA ALA A 57 -10.66 3.39 12.92
C ALA A 57 -10.51 4.91 12.85
N GLU A 58 -11.57 5.63 12.46
CA GLU A 58 -11.58 7.09 12.43
C GLU A 58 -11.37 7.67 13.84
N GLY A 59 -12.04 7.10 14.86
CA GLY A 59 -11.85 7.52 16.25
C GLY A 59 -10.41 7.39 16.75
N VAL A 60 -9.70 6.33 16.36
CA VAL A 60 -8.26 6.17 16.66
C VAL A 60 -7.44 7.24 15.91
N LEU A 61 -7.69 7.45 14.62
CA LEU A 61 -6.94 8.42 13.82
C LEU A 61 -7.17 9.88 14.27
N ASP A 62 -8.38 10.21 14.71
CA ASP A 62 -8.73 11.53 15.25
C ASP A 62 -8.03 11.84 16.58
N ALA A 63 -7.73 10.81 17.38
CA ALA A 63 -7.04 10.97 18.66
C ALA A 63 -5.53 11.25 18.51
N ILE A 64 -4.95 11.04 17.33
CA ILE A 64 -3.52 11.20 17.10
C ILE A 64 -3.16 12.69 17.05
N ALA A 65 -2.57 13.18 18.15
CA ALA A 65 -2.10 14.56 18.27
C ALA A 65 -0.59 14.69 17.98
N SER A 66 -0.19 14.48 16.73
CA SER A 66 1.21 14.62 16.30
C SER A 66 1.34 15.35 14.96
N TYR A 67 2.36 16.22 14.90
CA TYR A 67 2.75 16.95 13.68
C TYR A 67 4.06 16.43 13.10
N ALA A 68 4.51 15.22 13.47
CA ALA A 68 5.61 14.58 12.76
C ALA A 68 5.19 14.30 11.30
N PRO A 69 6.04 14.59 10.29
CA PRO A 69 5.68 14.35 8.89
C PRO A 69 5.29 12.90 8.58
N GLU A 70 5.95 11.92 9.20
CA GLU A 70 5.69 10.49 9.08
C GLU A 70 4.28 10.16 9.58
N VAL A 71 3.92 10.68 10.75
CA VAL A 71 2.59 10.47 11.35
C VAL A 71 1.51 11.12 10.50
N ARG A 72 1.67 12.38 10.09
CA ARG A 72 0.66 13.06 9.24
C ARG A 72 0.44 12.32 7.92
N THR A 73 1.53 11.89 7.29
CA THR A 73 1.47 11.12 6.04
C THR A 73 0.70 9.82 6.24
N ARG A 74 0.99 9.07 7.32
CA ARG A 74 0.27 7.84 7.64
C ARG A 74 -1.20 8.10 7.97
N VAL A 75 -1.53 9.14 8.74
CA VAL A 75 -2.93 9.50 9.03
C VAL A 75 -3.71 9.79 7.75
N ALA A 76 -3.15 10.58 6.82
CA ALA A 76 -3.78 10.86 5.54
C ALA A 76 -3.95 9.59 4.69
N LEU A 77 -2.93 8.71 4.65
CA LEU A 77 -3.00 7.40 4.00
C LEU A 77 -4.12 6.54 4.58
N GLU A 78 -4.17 6.38 5.91
CA GLU A 78 -5.16 5.49 6.53
C GLU A 78 -6.58 6.05 6.39
N ARG A 79 -6.79 7.37 6.55
CA ARG A 79 -8.09 7.98 6.25
C ARG A 79 -8.49 7.76 4.80
N GLY A 80 -7.56 7.92 3.86
CA GLY A 80 -7.80 7.61 2.45
C GLY A 80 -8.23 6.16 2.25
N ARG A 81 -7.57 5.20 2.91
CA ARG A 81 -7.95 3.77 2.86
C ARG A 81 -9.33 3.52 3.43
N LEU A 82 -9.70 4.15 4.55
CA LEU A 82 -11.05 4.02 5.11
C LEU A 82 -12.11 4.46 4.11
N ARG A 83 -11.93 5.62 3.45
CA ARG A 83 -12.86 6.12 2.42
C ARG A 83 -12.90 5.21 1.19
N ASN A 84 -11.74 4.78 0.70
CA ASN A 84 -11.64 3.90 -0.45
C ASN A 84 -12.33 2.54 -0.20
N SER A 85 -12.07 1.92 0.96
CA SER A 85 -12.69 0.66 1.35
C SER A 85 -14.19 0.78 1.63
N ALA A 86 -14.67 1.96 2.04
CA ALA A 86 -16.10 2.25 2.14
C ALA A 86 -16.78 2.54 0.79
N GLY A 87 -16.03 2.53 -0.32
CA GLY A 87 -16.52 2.80 -1.68
C GLY A 87 -16.56 4.27 -2.08
N ASP A 88 -16.12 5.19 -1.20
CA ASP A 88 -16.03 6.62 -1.48
C ASP A 88 -14.65 6.99 -2.05
N VAL A 89 -14.39 6.56 -3.28
CA VAL A 89 -13.13 6.83 -3.98
C VAL A 89 -12.90 8.32 -4.21
N VAL A 90 -13.97 9.11 -4.36
CA VAL A 90 -13.91 10.55 -4.59
C VAL A 90 -13.35 11.27 -3.36
N ALA A 91 -13.77 10.87 -2.15
CA ALA A 91 -13.21 11.40 -0.92
C ALA A 91 -11.81 10.86 -0.61
N ALA A 92 -11.46 9.66 -1.11
CA ALA A 92 -10.15 9.05 -0.85
C ALA A 92 -9.00 9.73 -1.62
N VAL A 93 -9.21 10.08 -2.88
CA VAL A 93 -8.16 10.68 -3.75
C VAL A 93 -7.48 11.92 -3.15
N PRO A 94 -8.18 12.96 -2.64
CA PRO A 94 -7.51 14.12 -2.05
C PRO A 94 -6.65 13.76 -0.84
N LEU A 95 -7.06 12.77 -0.03
CA LEU A 95 -6.29 12.30 1.13
C LEU A 95 -4.98 11.60 0.71
N PHE A 96 -5.02 10.78 -0.35
CA PHE A 96 -3.80 10.17 -0.87
C PHE A 96 -2.87 11.19 -1.56
N ARG A 97 -3.41 12.25 -2.18
CA ARG A 97 -2.60 13.36 -2.70
C ARG A 97 -1.91 14.12 -1.57
N GLU A 98 -2.63 14.44 -0.51
CA GLU A 98 -2.06 15.05 0.70
C GLU A 98 -0.92 14.19 1.27
N ALA A 99 -1.14 12.88 1.39
CA ALA A 99 -0.11 11.96 1.83
C ALA A 99 1.13 11.96 0.92
N ALA A 100 0.95 11.92 -0.40
CA ALA A 100 2.05 11.95 -1.35
C ALA A 100 2.86 13.25 -1.27
N GLU A 101 2.18 14.41 -1.14
CA GLU A 101 2.81 15.71 -0.99
C GLU A 101 3.59 15.84 0.32
N ALA A 102 3.01 15.38 1.43
CA ALA A 102 3.65 15.35 2.73
C ALA A 102 4.89 14.44 2.74
N ALA A 103 4.76 13.23 2.19
CA ALA A 103 5.85 12.26 2.07
C ALA A 103 7.00 12.80 1.22
N ALA A 104 6.69 13.38 0.05
CA ALA A 104 7.70 13.95 -0.84
C ALA A 104 8.44 15.11 -0.17
N SER A 105 7.72 16.01 0.51
CA SER A 105 8.32 17.16 1.21
C SER A 105 9.26 16.74 2.33
N ALA A 106 8.96 15.63 2.99
CA ALA A 106 9.76 15.08 4.08
C ALA A 106 10.78 14.00 3.65
N ARG A 107 10.85 13.67 2.34
CA ARG A 107 11.71 12.62 1.78
C ARG A 107 11.47 11.25 2.42
N LEU A 108 10.19 10.89 2.54
CA LEU A 108 9.73 9.61 3.09
C LEU A 108 9.44 8.64 1.96
N ASP A 109 10.49 8.10 1.33
CA ASP A 109 10.40 7.34 0.08
C ASP A 109 9.38 6.20 0.15
N PHE A 110 9.41 5.41 1.24
CA PHE A 110 8.46 4.32 1.47
C PHE A 110 6.99 4.79 1.43
N LEU A 111 6.70 5.89 2.14
CA LEU A 111 5.33 6.41 2.27
C LEU A 111 4.88 7.17 1.02
N LEU A 112 5.82 7.79 0.29
CA LEU A 112 5.53 8.40 -0.99
C LEU A 112 5.07 7.33 -1.99
N VAL A 113 5.80 6.22 -2.08
CA VAL A 113 5.44 5.11 -2.97
C VAL A 113 4.12 4.47 -2.55
N ASP A 114 3.88 4.31 -1.25
CA ASP A 114 2.59 3.83 -0.74
C ASP A 114 1.42 4.74 -1.14
N ALA A 115 1.57 6.06 -0.99
CA ALA A 115 0.55 7.02 -1.39
C ALA A 115 0.29 7.02 -2.92
N LEU A 116 1.35 6.94 -3.72
CA LEU A 116 1.23 6.84 -5.18
C LEU A 116 0.58 5.53 -5.63
N HIS A 117 0.89 4.42 -4.95
CA HIS A 117 0.22 3.14 -5.16
C HIS A 117 -1.26 3.23 -4.84
N MET A 118 -1.64 3.86 -3.73
CA MET A 118 -3.05 4.06 -3.39
C MET A 118 -3.77 4.99 -4.38
N LEU A 119 -3.11 6.03 -4.89
CA LEU A 119 -3.64 6.86 -5.98
C LEU A 119 -3.88 6.06 -7.25
N ALA A 120 -2.98 5.13 -7.60
CA ALA A 120 -3.16 4.28 -8.77
C ALA A 120 -4.43 3.41 -8.69
N ILE A 121 -4.83 3.02 -7.47
CA ILE A 121 -6.06 2.26 -7.20
C ILE A 121 -7.28 3.19 -7.21
N ALA A 122 -7.21 4.31 -6.47
CA ALA A 122 -8.37 5.16 -6.21
C ALA A 122 -8.71 6.14 -7.36
N ASP A 123 -7.77 6.38 -8.28
CA ASP A 123 -7.93 7.24 -9.47
C ASP A 123 -7.63 6.45 -10.76
N PRO A 124 -8.49 5.49 -11.17
CA PRO A 124 -8.21 4.61 -12.29
C PRO A 124 -7.93 5.34 -13.62
N ALA A 125 -8.58 6.49 -13.83
CA ALA A 125 -8.38 7.33 -15.02
C ALA A 125 -6.93 7.82 -15.17
N ASN A 126 -6.21 7.97 -14.06
CA ASN A 126 -4.81 8.37 -14.02
C ASN A 126 -3.90 7.26 -13.47
N GLY A 127 -4.42 6.04 -13.29
CA GLY A 127 -3.74 4.97 -12.58
C GLY A 127 -2.37 4.62 -13.18
N ALA A 128 -2.28 4.58 -14.51
CA ALA A 128 -1.02 4.40 -15.22
C ALA A 128 0.01 5.49 -14.87
N GLN A 129 -0.39 6.77 -14.88
CA GLN A 129 0.49 7.89 -14.57
C GLN A 129 0.98 7.85 -13.11
N TRP A 130 0.11 7.46 -12.17
CA TRP A 130 0.49 7.31 -10.77
C TRP A 130 1.50 6.18 -10.57
N THR A 131 1.28 5.03 -11.21
CA THR A 131 2.24 3.92 -11.17
C THR A 131 3.57 4.30 -11.83
N ASP A 132 3.57 5.04 -12.94
CA ASP A 132 4.82 5.49 -13.59
C ASP A 132 5.62 6.42 -12.67
N ARG A 133 4.93 7.33 -11.99
CA ARG A 133 5.57 8.22 -11.01
C ARG A 133 6.17 7.45 -9.84
N ALA A 134 5.48 6.42 -9.35
CA ALA A 134 5.99 5.58 -8.26
C ALA A 134 7.23 4.79 -8.69
N LEU A 135 7.19 4.16 -9.87
CA LEU A 135 8.31 3.40 -10.41
C LEU A 135 9.53 4.28 -10.70
N ALA A 136 9.33 5.47 -11.28
CA ALA A 136 10.40 6.43 -11.51
C ALA A 136 11.05 6.93 -10.21
N HIS A 137 10.27 7.08 -9.13
CA HIS A 137 10.83 7.40 -7.82
C HIS A 137 11.68 6.24 -7.27
N LEU A 138 11.23 4.99 -7.45
CA LEU A 138 11.95 3.79 -7.03
C LEU A 138 13.26 3.51 -7.79
N ASP A 139 13.55 4.21 -8.89
CA ASP A 139 14.83 4.07 -9.60
C ASP A 139 16.01 4.70 -8.83
N GLY A 140 15.72 5.59 -7.88
CA GLY A 140 16.73 6.22 -7.01
C GLY A 140 16.78 5.65 -5.59
N VAL A 141 16.07 4.57 -5.30
CA VAL A 141 15.94 3.99 -3.95
C VAL A 141 16.74 2.70 -3.86
N ASP A 142 17.58 2.58 -2.82
CA ASP A 142 18.36 1.37 -2.55
C ASP A 142 17.75 0.47 -1.46
N ASP A 143 16.83 1.00 -0.65
CA ASP A 143 16.20 0.26 0.44
C ASP A 143 15.38 -0.93 -0.10
N PRO A 144 15.77 -2.19 0.19
CA PRO A 144 15.07 -3.37 -0.33
C PRO A 144 13.59 -3.41 0.06
N ARG A 145 13.26 -2.94 1.26
CA ARG A 145 11.87 -2.97 1.74
C ARG A 145 10.98 -2.00 0.97
N THR A 146 11.51 -0.84 0.59
CA THR A 146 10.83 0.12 -0.28
C THR A 146 10.78 -0.38 -1.72
N LEU A 147 11.87 -0.95 -2.25
CA LEU A 147 11.90 -1.56 -3.60
C LEU A 147 10.88 -2.68 -3.78
N ARG A 148 10.52 -3.40 -2.71
CA ARG A 148 9.43 -4.39 -2.70
C ARG A 148 8.09 -3.84 -3.20
N TRP A 149 7.84 -2.53 -3.12
CA TRP A 149 6.62 -1.93 -3.69
C TRP A 149 6.45 -2.16 -5.19
N ARG A 150 7.53 -2.44 -5.92
CA ARG A 150 7.47 -2.82 -7.35
C ARG A 150 6.52 -3.99 -7.58
N VAL A 151 6.42 -4.93 -6.62
CA VAL A 151 5.47 -6.06 -6.71
C VAL A 151 4.04 -5.54 -6.85
N GLY A 152 3.55 -4.78 -5.86
CA GLY A 152 2.17 -4.28 -5.87
C GLY A 152 1.88 -3.31 -7.02
N LEU A 153 2.85 -2.46 -7.36
CA LEU A 153 2.72 -1.50 -8.48
C LEU A 153 2.52 -2.21 -9.82
N HIS A 154 3.36 -3.21 -10.12
CA HIS A 154 3.24 -4.00 -11.35
C HIS A 154 2.02 -4.90 -11.33
N SER A 155 1.71 -5.57 -10.21
CA SER A 155 0.51 -6.41 -10.09
C SER A 155 -0.78 -5.63 -10.33
N ASN A 156 -0.95 -4.46 -9.72
CA ASN A 156 -2.16 -3.66 -9.90
C ASN A 156 -2.31 -3.14 -11.33
N ARG A 157 -1.20 -2.70 -11.94
CA ARG A 157 -1.22 -2.29 -13.35
C ARG A 157 -1.55 -3.46 -14.27
N GLY A 158 -1.00 -4.65 -13.99
CA GLY A 158 -1.29 -5.88 -14.72
C GLY A 158 -2.79 -6.20 -14.69
N TRP A 159 -3.41 -6.17 -13.51
CA TRP A 159 -4.85 -6.40 -13.38
C TRP A 159 -5.69 -5.35 -14.11
N ALA A 160 -5.35 -4.06 -14.00
CA ALA A 160 -6.04 -3.01 -14.73
C ALA A 160 -5.97 -3.18 -16.25
N LEU A 161 -4.82 -3.63 -16.79
CA LEU A 161 -4.67 -3.94 -18.21
C LEU A 161 -5.46 -5.18 -18.62
N PHE A 162 -5.44 -6.22 -17.78
CA PHE A 162 -6.17 -7.46 -17.99
C PHE A 162 -7.68 -7.21 -18.08
N ASP A 163 -8.23 -6.47 -17.11
CA ASP A 163 -9.64 -6.06 -17.08
C ASP A 163 -10.00 -5.15 -18.27
N GLY A 164 -9.04 -4.37 -18.77
CA GLY A 164 -9.17 -3.57 -19.98
C GLY A 164 -9.07 -4.36 -21.29
N GLY A 165 -8.80 -5.67 -21.24
CA GLY A 165 -8.66 -6.55 -22.39
C GLY A 165 -7.27 -6.54 -23.04
N ASP A 166 -6.32 -5.76 -22.54
CA ASP A 166 -4.93 -5.77 -23.01
C ASP A 166 -4.12 -6.85 -22.28
N VAL A 167 -4.47 -8.10 -22.58
CA VAL A 167 -3.89 -9.29 -21.92
C VAL A 167 -2.39 -9.39 -22.16
N VAL A 168 -1.90 -8.97 -23.33
CA VAL A 168 -0.46 -9.04 -23.66
C VAL A 168 0.34 -8.09 -22.76
N SER A 169 -0.10 -6.84 -22.62
CA SER A 169 0.56 -5.91 -21.71
C SER A 169 0.38 -6.29 -20.24
N ALA A 170 -0.76 -6.90 -19.87
CA ALA A 170 -0.98 -7.43 -18.54
C ALA A 170 0.06 -8.51 -18.16
N ILE A 171 0.32 -9.48 -19.05
CA ILE A 171 1.35 -10.51 -18.84
C ILE A 171 2.71 -9.87 -18.60
N ALA A 172 3.10 -8.87 -19.40
CA ALA A 172 4.38 -8.20 -19.24
C ALA A 172 4.51 -7.48 -17.87
N GLU A 173 3.42 -6.93 -17.33
CA GLU A 173 3.42 -6.37 -15.97
C GLU A 173 3.49 -7.45 -14.90
N PHE A 174 2.76 -8.56 -15.04
CA PHE A 174 2.85 -9.66 -14.08
C PHE A 174 4.25 -10.31 -14.07
N GLU A 175 4.94 -10.39 -15.21
CA GLU A 175 6.35 -10.82 -15.27
C GLU A 175 7.26 -9.85 -14.48
N ARG A 176 7.06 -8.54 -14.61
CA ARG A 176 7.76 -7.54 -13.80
C ARG A 176 7.43 -7.64 -12.30
N ALA A 177 6.17 -7.92 -11.96
CA ALA A 177 5.76 -8.16 -10.58
C ALA A 177 6.46 -9.39 -10.00
N LYS A 178 6.53 -10.48 -10.76
CA LYS A 178 7.25 -11.71 -10.38
C LYS A 178 8.74 -11.46 -10.18
N ASP A 179 9.39 -10.78 -11.13
CA ASP A 179 10.82 -10.43 -11.02
C ASP A 179 11.11 -9.61 -9.76
N ALA A 180 10.24 -8.64 -9.44
CA ALA A 180 10.33 -7.88 -8.20
C ALA A 180 10.10 -8.76 -6.96
N ALA A 181 9.14 -9.69 -7.01
CA ALA A 181 8.82 -10.58 -5.89
C ALA A 181 9.98 -11.54 -5.59
N VAL A 182 10.65 -12.06 -6.62
CA VAL A 182 11.85 -12.89 -6.46
C VAL A 182 13.02 -12.12 -5.84
N ARG A 183 13.18 -10.83 -6.18
CA ARG A 183 14.31 -10.01 -5.69
C ARG A 183 14.10 -9.47 -4.28
N TRP A 184 12.88 -9.02 -3.97
CA TRP A 184 12.60 -8.24 -2.76
C TRP A 184 11.31 -8.66 -2.03
N GLY A 185 10.52 -9.57 -2.60
CA GLY A 185 9.23 -9.98 -2.07
C GLY A 185 9.29 -11.16 -1.10
N THR A 186 8.11 -11.73 -0.84
CA THR A 186 7.95 -13.00 -0.10
C THR A 186 7.60 -14.14 -1.05
N GLU A 187 7.76 -15.39 -0.59
CA GLU A 187 7.34 -16.59 -1.33
C GLU A 187 5.86 -16.49 -1.78
N GLN A 188 4.97 -16.08 -0.87
CA GLN A 188 3.55 -15.82 -1.18
C GLN A 188 3.37 -14.82 -2.34
N GLN A 189 4.20 -13.79 -2.44
CA GLN A 189 4.09 -12.82 -3.54
C GLN A 189 4.60 -13.37 -4.87
N VAL A 190 5.55 -14.30 -4.83
CA VAL A 190 5.97 -15.05 -6.03
C VAL A 190 4.82 -15.94 -6.50
N GLU A 191 4.18 -16.67 -5.57
CA GLU A 191 3.02 -17.51 -5.87
C GLU A 191 1.86 -16.70 -6.48
N TRP A 192 1.49 -15.56 -5.89
CA TRP A 192 0.44 -14.70 -6.45
C TRP A 192 0.78 -14.18 -7.84
N ALA A 193 2.05 -13.85 -8.11
CA ALA A 193 2.46 -13.43 -9.45
C ALA A 193 2.41 -14.59 -10.46
N ASP A 194 2.73 -15.81 -10.03
CA ASP A 194 2.60 -17.02 -10.85
C ASP A 194 1.15 -17.36 -11.18
N GLU A 195 0.24 -17.22 -10.21
CA GLU A 195 -1.20 -17.38 -10.41
C GLU A 195 -1.74 -16.36 -11.43
N ALA A 196 -1.39 -15.08 -11.27
CA ALA A 196 -1.79 -14.02 -12.21
C ALA A 196 -1.28 -14.28 -13.64
N LEU A 197 -0.05 -14.76 -13.78
CA LEU A 197 0.51 -15.14 -15.09
C LEU A 197 -0.22 -16.32 -15.71
N ALA A 198 -0.54 -17.35 -14.92
CA ALA A 198 -1.27 -18.52 -15.39
C ALA A 198 -2.67 -18.12 -15.90
N GLU A 199 -3.38 -17.28 -15.15
CA GLU A 199 -4.70 -16.76 -15.53
C GLU A 199 -4.62 -15.94 -16.83
N ALA A 200 -3.68 -15.00 -16.91
CA ALA A 200 -3.55 -14.14 -18.08
C ALA A 200 -3.20 -14.93 -19.36
N ARG A 201 -2.31 -15.92 -19.25
CA ARG A 201 -1.94 -16.80 -20.38
C ARG A 201 -3.10 -17.69 -20.82
N ALA A 202 -3.86 -18.25 -19.88
CA ALA A 202 -5.04 -19.05 -20.20
C ALA A 202 -6.11 -18.25 -20.96
N SER A 203 -6.29 -16.97 -20.60
CA SER A 203 -7.18 -16.04 -21.31
C SER A 203 -6.74 -15.83 -22.77
N LEU A 204 -5.45 -15.55 -22.99
CA LEU A 204 -4.91 -15.33 -24.34
C LEU A 204 -5.10 -16.55 -25.26
N ASP A 205 -4.88 -17.76 -24.74
CA ASP A 205 -5.07 -19.02 -25.46
C ASP A 205 -6.55 -19.31 -25.80
N ALA A 206 -7.48 -18.79 -25.00
CA ALA A 206 -8.91 -18.92 -25.24
C ALA A 206 -9.40 -18.00 -26.38
N TYR A 207 -8.82 -16.80 -26.52
CA TYR A 207 -9.14 -15.87 -27.62
C TYR A 207 -8.43 -16.19 -28.94
N GLY A 208 -7.32 -16.95 -28.89
CA GLY A 208 -6.58 -17.40 -30.07
C GLY A 208 -7.16 -18.64 -30.78
N ARG A 209 -8.22 -19.25 -30.24
CA ARG A 209 -8.98 -20.37 -30.84
C ARG A 209 -10.31 -19.89 -31.41
#